data_AF-A0A0K0FW97-F1
#
_entry.id   AF-A0A0K0FW97-F1
#
_cell.length_a   1.000
_cell.length_b   1.000
_cell.length_c   1.000
_cell.angle_alpha   90.00
_cell.angle_beta   90.00
_cell.angle_gamma   90.00
#
_symmetry.space_group_name_H-M   'P 1'
#
loop_
_entity.id
_entity.type
_entity.pdbx_description
1 polymer ?
#
loop_
_entity_poly.entity_id
_entity_poly.type
_entity_poly.pdbx_seq_one_letter_code
_entity_poly.pdbx_strand_id
1 'polypeptide(L)'
;MSSMETVYVLRGYFEFFKNYLSFVNYKDDSMIKGKQILILIKTVLDLVYLSQDPTILVDELKKEWIIHADLYFQCVYCLFGKRYQQHLKMHNLLHVPYQLDYFGLPLHFFSVIHFESANSRLKQLLLLSNNRLNKPKTILTKIMWKVQTDIYKENEEISTINNCGWSYDFGDKSCLEMNISKNIAEEKEIEKIVDDINTSILLKSTDETLEESLNDPNDFTWLP
;
A
#
# COMPACT_ATOMS: atom_id res chain seq x y z
N MET A 1 -12.81 2.17 0.83
CA MET A 1 -12.39 0.98 0.07
C MET A 1 -11.66 0.07 1.02
N SER A 2 -11.99 -1.22 1.00
CA SER A 2 -11.21 -2.22 1.75
C SER A 2 -9.83 -2.38 1.12
N SER A 3 -8.81 -2.74 1.90
CA SER A 3 -7.45 -3.01 1.38
C SER A 3 -7.44 -4.07 0.28
N MET A 4 -8.39 -5.01 0.32
CA MET A 4 -8.57 -6.07 -0.67
C MET A 4 -9.08 -5.55 -2.03
N GLU A 5 -10.04 -4.61 -2.02
CA GLU A 5 -10.53 -3.96 -3.25
C GLU A 5 -9.40 -3.25 -4.00
N THR A 6 -8.50 -2.59 -3.28
CA THR A 6 -7.35 -1.90 -3.88
C THR A 6 -6.42 -2.87 -4.63
N VAL A 7 -6.17 -4.07 -4.08
CA VAL A 7 -5.34 -5.08 -4.74
C VAL A 7 -6.01 -5.64 -5.99
N TYR A 8 -7.32 -5.89 -5.96
CA TYR A 8 -8.07 -6.34 -7.14
C TYR A 8 -8.10 -5.30 -8.25
N VAL A 9 -8.30 -4.02 -7.91
CA VAL A 9 -8.23 -2.91 -8.87
C VAL A 9 -6.83 -2.83 -9.48
N LEU A 10 -5.79 -2.94 -8.65
CA LEU A 10 -4.40 -2.91 -9.13
C LEU A 10 -4.09 -4.10 -10.06
N ARG A 11 -4.56 -5.30 -9.72
CA ARG A 11 -4.43 -6.50 -10.58
C ARG A 11 -5.18 -6.32 -11.91
N GLY A 12 -6.40 -5.80 -11.87
CA GLY A 12 -7.17 -5.51 -13.08
C GLY A 12 -6.49 -4.47 -13.97
N TYR A 13 -5.95 -3.41 -13.37
CA TYR A 13 -5.18 -2.41 -14.08
C TYR A 13 -3.90 -2.98 -14.69
N PHE A 14 -3.18 -3.85 -13.96
CA PHE A 14 -2.00 -4.54 -14.47
C PHE A 14 -2.29 -5.33 -15.74
N GLU A 15 -3.34 -6.16 -15.74
CA GLU A 15 -3.71 -6.96 -16.92
C GLU A 15 -4.15 -6.09 -18.10
N PHE A 16 -4.95 -5.05 -17.82
CA PHE A 16 -5.33 -4.07 -18.83
C PHE A 16 -4.10 -3.39 -19.45
N PHE A 17 -3.18 -2.89 -18.62
CA PHE A 17 -2.02 -2.13 -19.07
C PHE A 17 -1.02 -3.00 -19.83
N LYS A 18 -0.83 -4.26 -19.38
CA LYS A 18 -0.05 -5.27 -20.12
C LYS A 18 -0.59 -5.48 -21.54
N ASN A 19 -1.90 -5.68 -21.66
CA ASN A 19 -2.54 -5.87 -22.96
C ASN A 19 -2.46 -4.61 -23.82
N TYR A 20 -2.68 -3.44 -23.22
CA TYR A 20 -2.54 -2.15 -23.90
C TYR A 20 -1.14 -1.95 -24.49
N LEU A 21 -0.08 -2.16 -23.70
CA LEU A 21 1.30 -2.04 -24.16
C LEU A 21 1.64 -3.04 -25.29
N SER A 22 1.08 -4.25 -25.24
CA SER A 22 1.25 -5.25 -26.30
C SER A 22 0.57 -4.84 -27.62
N PHE A 23 -0.56 -4.14 -27.54
CA PHE A 23 -1.31 -3.66 -28.70
C PHE A 23 -0.66 -2.46 -29.38
N VAL A 24 -0.12 -1.54 -28.57
CA VAL A 24 0.30 -0.20 -29.02
C VAL A 24 1.61 -0.23 -29.84
N ASN A 25 2.47 -1.24 -29.70
CA ASN A 25 3.62 -1.58 -30.59
C ASN A 25 4.49 -0.41 -31.14
N TYR A 26 4.61 0.72 -30.42
CA TYR A 26 5.52 1.82 -30.75
C TYR A 26 6.93 1.51 -30.23
N LYS A 27 7.96 1.68 -31.07
CA LYS A 27 9.38 1.50 -30.72
C LYS A 27 10.01 2.81 -30.23
N ASP A 28 9.48 3.38 -29.16
CA ASP A 28 9.95 4.68 -28.65
C ASP A 28 10.23 4.65 -27.15
N ASP A 29 10.90 5.67 -26.61
CA ASP A 29 11.27 5.79 -25.18
C ASP A 29 10.05 5.67 -24.25
N SER A 30 8.88 6.13 -24.72
CA SER A 30 7.59 5.98 -24.02
C SER A 30 7.20 4.53 -23.76
N MET A 31 7.57 3.59 -24.65
CA MET A 31 7.34 2.16 -24.46
C MET A 31 8.22 1.59 -23.36
N ILE A 32 9.46 2.08 -23.24
CA ILE A 32 10.41 1.66 -22.22
C ILE A 32 9.89 2.07 -20.84
N LYS A 33 9.44 3.33 -20.70
CA LYS A 33 8.79 3.80 -19.47
C LYS A 33 7.50 3.02 -19.15
N GLY A 34 6.68 2.75 -20.16
CA GLY A 34 5.49 1.91 -19.99
C GLY A 34 5.83 0.51 -19.43
N LYS A 35 6.87 -0.14 -19.97
CA LYS A 35 7.36 -1.43 -19.46
C LYS A 35 7.92 -1.31 -18.04
N GLN A 36 8.68 -0.26 -17.73
CA GLN A 36 9.19 -0.01 -16.38
C GLN A 36 8.04 0.15 -15.35
N ILE A 37 6.99 0.90 -15.70
CA ILE A 37 5.78 1.04 -14.87
C ILE A 37 5.09 -0.32 -14.70
N LEU A 38 4.98 -1.11 -15.76
CA LEU A 38 4.37 -2.43 -15.70
C LEU A 38 5.13 -3.37 -14.74
N ILE A 39 6.47 -3.35 -14.79
CA ILE A 39 7.31 -4.13 -13.86
C ILE A 39 7.16 -3.61 -12.43
N LEU A 40 7.09 -2.29 -12.22
CA LEU A 40 6.84 -1.74 -10.89
C LEU A 40 5.50 -2.23 -10.32
N ILE A 41 4.43 -2.21 -11.11
CA ILE A 41 3.12 -2.71 -10.66
C ILE A 41 3.20 -4.20 -10.33
N LYS A 42 3.90 -4.99 -11.17
CA LYS A 42 4.10 -6.43 -10.96
C LYS A 42 4.82 -6.72 -9.64
N THR A 43 5.96 -6.07 -9.39
CA THR A 43 6.74 -6.23 -8.15
C THR A 43 5.95 -5.86 -6.91
N VAL A 44 5.13 -4.79 -6.97
CA VAL A 44 4.23 -4.43 -5.87
C VAL A 44 3.19 -5.53 -5.61
N LEU A 45 2.56 -6.05 -6.67
CA LEU A 45 1.60 -7.15 -6.55
C LEU A 45 2.27 -8.42 -6.00
N ASP A 46 3.48 -8.73 -6.43
CA ASP A 46 4.24 -9.90 -5.94
C ASP A 46 4.53 -9.80 -4.45
N LEU A 47 5.05 -8.67 -3.97
CA LEU A 47 5.29 -8.44 -2.54
C LEU A 47 3.98 -8.53 -1.73
N VAL A 48 2.87 -8.04 -2.27
CA VAL A 48 1.55 -8.15 -1.62
C VAL A 48 1.12 -9.61 -1.52
N TYR A 49 1.21 -10.39 -2.60
CA TYR A 49 0.79 -11.79 -2.58
C TYR A 49 1.70 -12.64 -1.70
N LEU A 50 3.02 -12.46 -1.77
CA LEU A 50 3.97 -13.10 -0.86
C LEU A 50 3.67 -12.79 0.62
N SER A 51 3.23 -11.56 0.92
CA SER A 51 2.90 -11.18 2.29
C SER A 51 1.64 -11.85 2.84
N GLN A 52 0.78 -12.38 1.96
CA GLN A 52 -0.54 -12.90 2.32
C GLN A 52 -0.70 -14.39 2.09
N ASP A 53 0.19 -15.02 1.35
CA ASP A 53 0.13 -16.44 1.05
C ASP A 53 0.54 -17.28 2.28
N PRO A 54 -0.38 -18.05 2.88
CA PRO A 54 -0.06 -18.87 4.04
C PRO A 54 0.63 -20.19 3.66
N THR A 55 0.66 -20.54 2.37
CA THR A 55 1.11 -21.86 1.90
C THR A 55 2.61 -21.93 1.63
N ILE A 56 3.27 -20.78 1.47
CA ILE A 56 4.69 -20.70 1.13
C ILE A 56 5.54 -20.95 2.39
N LEU A 57 6.52 -21.86 2.28
CA LEU A 57 7.47 -22.13 3.36
C LEU A 57 8.33 -20.90 3.62
N VAL A 58 8.70 -20.66 4.88
CA VAL A 58 9.44 -19.46 5.32
C VAL A 58 10.75 -19.26 4.53
N ASP A 59 11.51 -20.33 4.29
CA ASP A 59 12.77 -20.26 3.53
C ASP A 59 12.58 -19.87 2.07
N GLU A 60 11.49 -20.32 1.45
CA GLU A 60 11.12 -20.00 0.07
C GLU A 60 10.59 -18.56 -0.01
N LEU A 61 9.69 -18.21 0.90
CA LEU A 61 9.15 -16.85 1.05
C LEU A 61 10.28 -15.83 1.21
N LYS A 62 11.31 -16.14 2.01
CA LYS A 62 12.47 -15.27 2.21
C LYS A 62 13.25 -15.05 0.92
N LYS A 63 13.53 -16.12 0.18
CA LYS A 63 14.29 -16.05 -1.10
C LYS A 63 13.54 -15.19 -2.10
N GLU A 64 12.26 -15.48 -2.30
CA GLU A 64 11.39 -14.70 -3.18
C GLU A 64 11.35 -13.25 -2.70
N TRP A 65 11.07 -12.99 -1.43
CA TRP A 65 10.97 -11.63 -0.89
C TRP A 65 12.18 -10.77 -1.22
N ILE A 66 13.40 -11.31 -1.05
CA ILE A 66 14.65 -10.59 -1.36
C ILE A 66 14.69 -10.20 -2.85
N ILE A 67 14.36 -11.13 -3.75
CA ILE A 67 14.35 -10.89 -5.20
C ILE A 67 13.33 -9.80 -5.55
N HIS A 68 12.10 -9.93 -5.05
CA HIS A 68 11.00 -9.00 -5.34
C HIS A 68 11.24 -7.62 -4.74
N ALA A 69 11.83 -7.54 -3.53
CA ALA A 69 12.18 -6.28 -2.88
C ALA A 69 13.33 -5.55 -3.59
N ASP A 70 14.37 -6.26 -4.03
CA ASP A 70 15.47 -5.65 -4.79
C ASP A 70 14.97 -5.09 -6.13
N LEU A 71 14.15 -5.85 -6.85
CA LEU A 71 13.52 -5.40 -8.09
C LEU A 71 12.62 -4.18 -7.88
N TYR A 72 11.86 -4.14 -6.77
CA TYR A 72 11.06 -2.98 -6.42
C TYR A 72 11.92 -1.72 -6.30
N PHE A 73 13.04 -1.78 -5.55
CA PHE A 73 13.93 -0.63 -5.40
C PHE A 73 14.61 -0.23 -6.73
N GLN A 74 15.01 -1.20 -7.55
CA GLN A 74 15.55 -0.92 -8.89
C GLN A 74 14.51 -0.18 -9.75
N CYS A 75 13.25 -0.64 -9.78
CA CYS A 75 12.19 -0.02 -10.56
C CYS A 75 11.88 1.41 -10.09
N VAL A 76 11.76 1.59 -8.77
CA VAL A 76 11.51 2.90 -8.16
C VAL A 76 12.65 3.87 -8.49
N TYR A 77 13.90 3.43 -8.40
CA TYR A 77 15.03 4.27 -8.75
C TYR A 77 15.07 4.58 -10.27
N CYS A 78 14.78 3.61 -11.14
CA CYS A 78 14.74 3.84 -12.59
C CYS A 78 13.64 4.81 -13.03
N LEU A 79 12.47 4.80 -12.36
CA LEU A 79 11.33 5.66 -12.71
C LEU A 79 11.44 7.06 -12.10
N PHE A 80 11.89 7.16 -10.84
CA PHE A 80 11.85 8.42 -10.09
C PHE A 80 13.23 9.07 -9.94
N GLY A 81 14.32 8.30 -10.11
CA GLY A 81 15.69 8.77 -10.04
C GLY A 81 15.98 9.52 -8.75
N LYS A 82 16.56 10.72 -8.88
CA LYS A 82 16.93 11.58 -7.75
C LYS A 82 15.73 12.13 -6.97
N ARG A 83 14.53 12.09 -7.53
CA ARG A 83 13.30 12.57 -6.86
C ARG A 83 12.75 11.55 -5.87
N TYR A 84 13.26 10.33 -5.90
CA TYR A 84 12.85 9.30 -4.97
C TYR A 84 13.26 9.67 -3.54
N GLN A 85 12.29 9.68 -2.64
CA GLN A 85 12.51 9.80 -1.20
C GLN A 85 12.03 8.52 -0.51
N GLN A 86 12.89 7.94 0.33
CA GLN A 86 12.56 6.73 1.06
C GLN A 86 11.62 7.04 2.22
N HIS A 87 10.46 6.38 2.24
CA HIS A 87 9.58 6.37 3.40
C HIS A 87 9.88 5.17 4.31
N LEU A 88 9.56 5.31 5.60
CA LEU A 88 9.79 4.26 6.61
C LEU A 88 9.17 2.91 6.20
N LYS A 89 7.97 2.91 5.61
CA LYS A 89 7.32 1.68 5.14
C LYS A 89 8.11 0.97 4.05
N MET A 90 8.76 1.70 3.14
CA MET A 90 9.61 1.11 2.11
C MET A 90 10.89 0.57 2.73
N HIS A 91 11.51 1.31 3.64
CA HIS A 91 12.68 0.84 4.38
C HIS A 91 12.41 -0.47 5.13
N ASN A 92 11.21 -0.61 5.72
CA ASN A 92 10.81 -1.82 6.43
C ASN A 92 10.77 -3.08 5.55
N LEU A 93 10.62 -2.95 4.23
CA LEU A 93 10.68 -4.09 3.30
C LEU A 93 12.02 -4.83 3.37
N LEU A 94 13.11 -4.12 3.71
CA LEU A 94 14.46 -4.68 3.83
C LEU A 94 14.66 -5.51 5.11
N HIS A 95 13.81 -5.30 6.12
CA HIS A 95 13.90 -5.99 7.41
C HIS A 95 13.06 -7.27 7.45
N VAL A 96 12.19 -7.48 6.47
CA VAL A 96 11.31 -8.65 6.40
C VAL A 96 12.06 -9.98 6.40
N PRO A 97 13.16 -10.18 5.64
CA PRO A 97 13.94 -11.41 5.72
C PRO A 97 14.45 -11.74 7.13
N TYR A 98 14.87 -10.71 7.88
CA TYR A 98 15.30 -10.87 9.27
C TYR A 98 14.13 -11.22 10.20
N GLN A 99 12.95 -10.62 9.98
CA GLN A 99 11.75 -10.97 10.73
C GLN A 99 11.34 -12.43 10.49
N LEU A 100 11.41 -12.89 9.25
CA LEU A 100 11.13 -14.27 8.89
C LEU A 100 12.08 -15.25 9.61
N ASP A 101 13.38 -14.95 9.63
CA ASP A 101 14.38 -15.74 10.36
C ASP A 101 14.11 -15.76 11.88
N TYR A 102 13.76 -14.60 12.44
CA TYR A 102 13.59 -14.45 13.88
C TYR A 102 12.34 -15.14 14.41
N PHE A 103 11.21 -14.98 13.72
CA PHE A 103 9.92 -15.53 14.17
C PHE A 103 9.62 -16.92 13.63
N GLY A 104 10.21 -17.32 12.49
CA GLY A 104 9.93 -18.60 11.85
C GLY A 104 8.47 -18.74 11.38
N LEU A 105 7.78 -17.62 11.13
CA LEU A 105 6.38 -17.57 10.71
C LEU A 105 6.22 -16.81 9.40
N PRO A 106 5.31 -17.24 8.50
CA PRO A 106 4.94 -16.47 7.31
C PRO A 106 4.37 -15.08 7.63
N LEU A 107 4.46 -14.16 6.68
CA LEU A 107 4.12 -12.75 6.91
C LEU A 107 2.65 -12.48 7.20
N HIS A 108 1.75 -13.33 6.70
CA HIS A 108 0.32 -13.14 6.89
C HIS A 108 -0.08 -13.16 8.37
N PHE A 109 0.68 -13.86 9.23
CA PHE A 109 0.45 -13.89 10.68
C PHE A 109 0.74 -12.55 11.37
N PHE A 110 1.59 -11.70 10.79
CA PHE A 110 1.87 -10.36 11.32
C PHE A 110 0.89 -9.31 10.79
N SER A 111 -0.07 -9.70 9.95
CA SER A 111 -1.05 -8.80 9.38
C SER A 111 -2.05 -8.30 10.42
N VAL A 112 -2.24 -6.98 10.47
CA VAL A 112 -3.24 -6.33 11.33
C VAL A 112 -4.65 -6.33 10.74
N ILE A 113 -4.84 -6.85 9.53
CA ILE A 113 -6.13 -6.85 8.80
C ILE A 113 -7.23 -7.51 9.65
N HIS A 114 -6.91 -8.58 10.37
CA HIS A 114 -7.87 -9.26 11.24
C HIS A 114 -8.36 -8.37 12.39
N PHE A 115 -7.47 -7.56 12.98
CA PHE A 115 -7.83 -6.58 14.01
C PHE A 115 -8.68 -5.43 13.45
N GLU A 116 -8.33 -4.94 12.27
CA GLU A 116 -9.11 -3.88 11.58
C GLU A 116 -10.52 -4.37 11.22
N SER A 117 -10.64 -5.60 10.72
CA SER A 117 -11.93 -6.26 10.42
C SER A 117 -12.77 -6.45 11.69
N ALA A 118 -12.16 -6.95 12.77
CA ALA A 118 -12.83 -7.09 14.06
C ALA A 118 -13.31 -5.73 14.61
N ASN A 119 -12.51 -4.67 14.47
CA ASN A 119 -12.89 -3.32 14.87
C ASN A 119 -14.06 -2.77 14.05
N SER A 120 -14.08 -3.03 12.73
CA SER A 120 -15.20 -2.65 11.87
C SER A 120 -16.50 -3.34 12.31
N ARG A 121 -16.44 -4.66 12.54
CA ARG A 121 -17.57 -5.44 13.08
C ARG A 121 -18.05 -4.92 14.43
N LEU A 122 -17.12 -4.59 15.34
CA LEU A 122 -17.45 -4.02 16.64
C LEU A 122 -18.18 -2.68 16.51
N LYS A 123 -17.70 -1.79 15.62
CA LYS A 123 -18.35 -0.50 15.35
C LYS A 123 -19.76 -0.69 14.80
N GLN A 124 -19.96 -1.63 13.88
CA GLN A 124 -21.30 -1.96 13.36
C GLN A 124 -22.23 -2.49 14.45
N LEU A 125 -21.74 -3.39 15.31
CA LEU A 125 -22.52 -3.89 16.45
C LEU A 125 -22.90 -2.79 17.43
N LEU A 126 -21.99 -1.84 17.69
CA LEU A 126 -22.26 -0.68 18.54
C LEU A 126 -23.34 0.23 17.96
N LEU A 127 -23.28 0.50 16.64
CA LEU A 127 -24.27 1.32 15.93
C LEU A 127 -25.66 0.67 15.90
N LEU A 128 -25.72 -0.67 15.72
CA LEU A 128 -26.98 -1.43 15.74
C LEU A 128 -27.50 -1.65 17.15
N SER A 129 -26.64 -1.56 18.16
CA SER A 129 -27.05 -1.61 19.54
C SER A 129 -27.58 -0.24 19.98
N ASN A 130 -28.90 -0.06 19.94
CA ASN A 130 -29.60 0.99 20.70
C ASN A 130 -29.54 0.69 22.22
N ASN A 131 -28.34 0.46 22.76
CA ASN A 131 -28.13 0.16 24.16
C ASN A 131 -27.50 1.38 24.85
N ARG A 132 -28.35 2.29 25.31
CA ARG A 132 -28.09 2.96 26.59
C ARG A 132 -28.27 1.89 27.69
N LEU A 133 -27.20 1.13 27.96
CA LEU A 133 -27.03 0.18 29.07
C LEU A 133 -28.01 -1.02 29.12
N ASN A 134 -27.58 -2.19 28.62
CA ASN A 134 -28.18 -3.47 29.03
C ASN A 134 -27.09 -4.54 29.26
N LYS A 135 -26.48 -4.52 30.46
CA LYS A 135 -25.38 -5.41 30.89
C LYS A 135 -25.67 -6.92 30.68
N PRO A 136 -26.89 -7.42 30.96
CA PRO A 136 -27.26 -8.81 30.64
C PRO A 136 -27.16 -9.17 29.16
N LYS A 137 -27.58 -8.26 28.27
CA LYS A 137 -27.49 -8.48 26.82
C LYS A 137 -26.03 -8.56 26.38
N THR A 138 -25.15 -7.70 26.89
CA THR A 138 -23.71 -7.76 26.61
C THR A 138 -23.06 -9.06 27.12
N ILE A 139 -23.45 -9.57 28.30
CA ILE A 139 -22.95 -10.85 28.83
C ILE A 139 -23.42 -12.02 27.96
N LEU A 140 -24.72 -12.08 27.61
CA LEU A 140 -25.25 -13.10 26.69
C LEU A 140 -24.58 -13.03 25.31
N THR A 141 -24.34 -11.83 24.80
CA THR A 141 -23.66 -11.66 23.50
C THR A 141 -22.19 -12.08 23.60
N LYS A 142 -21.49 -11.81 24.71
CA LYS A 142 -20.11 -12.30 24.94
C LYS A 142 -20.04 -13.83 25.04
N ILE A 143 -21.02 -14.47 25.69
CA ILE A 143 -21.11 -15.93 25.77
C ILE A 143 -21.39 -16.52 24.39
N MET A 144 -22.34 -15.95 23.64
CA MET A 144 -22.61 -16.36 22.26
C MET A 144 -21.40 -16.15 21.36
N TRP A 145 -20.71 -15.01 21.46
CA TRP A 145 -19.48 -14.73 20.73
C TRP A 145 -18.38 -15.74 21.07
N LYS A 146 -18.24 -16.15 22.33
CA LYS A 146 -17.24 -17.15 22.74
C LYS A 146 -17.53 -18.51 22.08
N VAL A 147 -18.77 -18.97 22.13
CA VAL A 147 -19.22 -20.20 21.46
C VAL A 147 -19.02 -20.09 19.95
N GLN A 148 -19.32 -18.93 19.36
CA GLN A 148 -19.16 -18.71 17.93
C GLN A 148 -17.68 -18.64 17.52
N THR A 149 -16.80 -18.03 18.32
CA THR A 149 -15.34 -18.04 18.08
C THR A 149 -14.74 -19.44 18.23
N ASP A 150 -15.28 -20.27 19.13
CA ASP A 150 -14.84 -21.66 19.26
C ASP A 150 -15.27 -22.50 18.03
N ILE A 151 -16.45 -22.21 17.44
CA ILE A 151 -16.89 -22.81 16.16
C ILE A 151 -16.11 -22.25 14.95
N TYR A 152 -15.73 -20.97 14.96
CA TYR A 152 -14.92 -20.35 13.90
C TYR A 152 -13.46 -20.82 13.91
N LYS A 153 -12.91 -21.17 15.08
CA LYS A 153 -11.59 -21.82 15.18
C LYS A 153 -11.53 -23.19 14.50
N GLU A 154 -12.66 -23.87 14.34
CA GLU A 154 -12.76 -25.14 13.63
C GLU A 154 -13.02 -24.99 12.11
N ASN A 155 -13.44 -23.80 11.63
CA ASN A 155 -13.91 -23.60 10.26
C ASN A 155 -13.40 -22.30 9.60
N GLU A 156 -12.17 -21.86 9.89
CA GLU A 156 -11.67 -20.60 9.37
C GLU A 156 -11.42 -20.67 7.84
N GLU A 157 -12.41 -20.27 7.04
CA GLU A 157 -12.15 -19.73 5.70
C GLU A 157 -11.44 -18.38 5.89
N ILE A 158 -10.10 -18.46 5.92
CA ILE A 158 -9.22 -17.31 5.93
C ILE A 158 -9.56 -16.48 4.70
N SER A 159 -9.90 -15.20 4.88
CA SER A 159 -10.07 -14.26 3.77
C SER A 159 -8.69 -13.90 3.18
N THR A 160 -7.98 -14.89 2.65
CA THR A 160 -6.78 -14.69 1.85
C THR A 160 -7.17 -14.15 0.49
N ILE A 161 -6.35 -13.27 -0.08
CA ILE A 161 -6.53 -12.93 -1.49
C ILE A 161 -6.35 -14.21 -2.31
N ASN A 162 -7.29 -14.49 -3.21
CA ASN A 162 -7.21 -15.65 -4.07
C ASN A 162 -6.06 -15.47 -5.08
N ASN A 163 -4.94 -16.12 -4.80
CA ASN A 163 -3.73 -16.11 -5.62
C ASN A 163 -3.78 -17.12 -6.78
N CYS A 164 -4.89 -17.87 -6.98
CA CYS A 164 -4.98 -18.87 -8.05
C CYS A 164 -4.59 -18.28 -9.41
N GLY A 165 -3.59 -18.92 -10.04
CA GLY A 165 -3.09 -18.57 -11.38
C GLY A 165 -2.14 -17.37 -11.42
N TRP A 166 -1.68 -16.84 -10.28
CA TRP A 166 -0.62 -15.82 -10.28
C TRP A 166 0.75 -16.45 -10.51
N SER A 167 1.58 -15.80 -11.34
CA SER A 167 2.96 -16.21 -11.61
C SER A 167 3.94 -15.18 -11.07
N TYR A 168 4.91 -15.62 -10.28
CA TYR A 168 6.01 -14.79 -9.78
C TYR A 168 7.12 -14.57 -10.82
N ASP A 169 7.00 -15.16 -12.01
CA ASP A 169 7.99 -14.98 -13.07
C ASP A 169 8.00 -13.54 -13.58
N PHE A 170 9.22 -13.00 -13.65
CA PHE A 170 9.51 -11.72 -14.24
C PHE A 170 10.05 -11.99 -15.63
N GLY A 171 9.29 -11.63 -16.65
CA GLY A 171 9.75 -11.68 -18.04
C GLY A 171 10.98 -10.79 -18.29
N ASP A 172 11.12 -10.24 -19.49
CA ASP A 172 12.31 -9.48 -19.86
C ASP A 172 12.53 -8.22 -18.98
N LYS A 173 13.68 -8.16 -18.29
CA LYS A 173 14.12 -7.06 -17.41
C LYS A 173 15.04 -6.05 -18.10
N SER A 174 15.33 -6.22 -19.40
CA SER A 174 16.24 -5.37 -20.19
C SER A 174 15.92 -3.87 -20.09
N CYS A 175 14.66 -3.50 -19.89
CA CYS A 175 14.22 -2.11 -19.76
C CYS A 175 14.58 -1.42 -18.43
N LEU A 176 15.15 -2.14 -17.45
CA LEU A 176 15.59 -1.56 -16.17
C LEU A 176 17.04 -1.05 -16.19
N GLU A 177 17.76 -1.16 -17.30
CA GLU A 177 19.12 -0.62 -17.41
C GLU A 177 19.11 0.92 -17.28
N MET A 178 19.86 1.42 -16.29
CA MET A 178 19.89 2.83 -15.85
C MET A 178 20.23 3.86 -16.93
N ASN A 179 20.75 3.44 -18.09
CA ASN A 179 21.20 4.33 -19.16
C ASN A 179 20.12 4.61 -20.22
N ILE A 180 18.95 3.97 -20.15
CA ILE A 180 18.00 3.95 -21.27
C ILE A 180 16.89 5.02 -21.15
N SER A 181 16.58 5.59 -19.97
CA SER A 181 15.34 6.38 -19.78
C SER A 181 15.48 7.86 -19.39
N LYS A 182 16.67 8.48 -19.46
CA LYS A 182 16.84 9.91 -19.15
C LYS A 182 16.43 10.80 -20.33
N ASN A 183 15.13 10.97 -20.52
CA ASN A 183 14.60 12.03 -21.38
C ASN A 183 14.67 13.37 -20.61
N ILE A 184 15.69 14.18 -20.92
CA ILE A 184 15.99 15.47 -20.28
C ILE A 184 14.82 16.47 -20.40
N ALA A 185 14.00 16.36 -21.46
CA ALA A 185 12.87 17.27 -21.68
C ALA A 185 11.73 17.01 -20.68
N GLU A 186 11.41 15.75 -20.42
CA GLU A 186 10.39 15.37 -19.43
C GLU A 186 10.85 15.67 -18.00
N GLU A 187 12.13 15.50 -17.67
CA GLU A 187 12.65 15.87 -16.34
C GLU A 187 12.41 17.36 -16.06
N LYS A 188 12.65 18.23 -17.05
CA LYS A 188 12.39 19.67 -16.92
C LYS A 188 10.90 20.01 -16.79
N GLU A 189 10.04 19.29 -17.50
CA GLU A 189 8.59 19.52 -17.42
C GLU A 189 8.05 19.09 -16.05
N ILE A 190 8.54 17.98 -15.49
CA ILE A 190 8.12 17.58 -14.16
C ILE A 190 8.73 18.48 -13.07
N GLU A 191 9.98 18.93 -13.21
CA GLU A 191 10.56 19.95 -12.31
C GLU A 191 9.67 21.19 -12.27
N LYS A 192 9.23 21.68 -13.42
CA LYS A 192 8.30 22.82 -13.51
C LYS A 192 6.97 22.55 -12.80
N ILE A 193 6.36 21.37 -12.98
CA ILE A 193 5.11 21.00 -12.30
C ILE A 193 5.31 20.94 -10.78
N VAL A 194 6.44 20.39 -10.32
CA VAL A 194 6.77 20.31 -8.89
C VAL A 194 6.97 21.70 -8.31
N ASP A 195 7.68 22.58 -9.01
CA ASP A 195 7.88 23.97 -8.61
C ASP A 195 6.56 24.74 -8.54
N ASP A 196 5.66 24.54 -9.52
CA ASP A 196 4.33 25.14 -9.54
C ASP A 196 3.49 24.67 -8.34
N ILE A 197 3.53 23.37 -8.00
CA ILE A 197 2.84 22.81 -6.82
C ILE A 197 3.41 23.41 -5.52
N ASN A 198 4.73 23.44 -5.37
CA ASN A 198 5.38 23.98 -4.18
C ASN A 198 5.08 25.47 -4.00
N THR A 199 5.09 26.23 -5.10
CA THR A 199 4.73 27.66 -5.11
C THR A 199 3.27 27.86 -4.71
N SER A 200 2.36 27.00 -5.20
CA SER A 200 0.94 27.02 -4.83
C SER A 200 0.71 26.72 -3.35
N ILE A 201 1.45 25.76 -2.78
CA ILE A 201 1.38 25.44 -1.34
C ILE A 201 1.89 26.62 -0.50
N LEU A 202 3.00 27.24 -0.92
CA LEU A 202 3.57 28.39 -0.22
C LEU A 202 2.60 29.58 -0.22
N LEU A 203 1.98 29.88 -1.37
CA LEU A 203 1.00 30.95 -1.50
C LEU A 203 -0.23 30.75 -0.61
N LYS A 204 -0.71 29.50 -0.47
CA LYS A 204 -1.80 29.17 0.47
C LYS A 204 -1.40 29.38 1.93
N SER A 205 -0.17 29.08 2.31
CA SER A 205 0.31 29.31 3.69
C SER A 205 0.47 30.81 4.05
N THR A 206 0.69 31.66 3.05
CA THR A 206 0.73 33.13 3.24
C THR A 206 -0.66 33.77 3.34
N ASP A 207 -1.69 33.17 2.74
CA ASP A 207 -3.07 33.67 2.87
C ASP A 207 -3.67 33.37 4.26
N GLU A 208 -3.37 32.20 4.85
CA GLU A 208 -3.81 31.84 6.21
C GLU A 208 -3.20 32.76 7.29
N THR A 209 -1.97 33.24 7.08
CA THR A 209 -1.32 34.20 8.01
C THR A 209 -1.85 35.63 7.88
N LEU A 210 -2.47 35.97 6.74
CA LEU A 210 -3.16 37.25 6.54
C LEU A 210 -4.57 37.26 7.16
N GLU A 211 -5.29 36.14 7.11
CA GLU A 211 -6.60 36.01 7.77
C GLU A 211 -6.51 36.04 9.31
N GLU A 212 -5.45 35.52 9.93
CA GLU A 212 -5.22 35.66 11.38
C GLU A 212 -4.94 37.12 11.81
N SER A 213 -4.45 37.98 10.91
CA SER A 213 -4.16 39.39 11.21
C SER A 213 -5.37 40.33 11.12
N LEU A 214 -6.53 39.84 10.64
CA LEU A 214 -7.77 40.61 10.46
C LEU A 214 -8.81 40.38 11.57
N ASN A 215 -8.51 39.53 12.56
CA ASN A 215 -9.31 39.42 13.78
C ASN A 215 -8.81 40.44 14.82
N ASP A 216 -9.59 41.51 14.95
CA ASP A 216 -9.45 42.66 15.87
C ASP A 216 -8.84 42.32 17.25
N PRO A 217 -7.77 43.03 17.70
CA PRO A 217 -7.10 42.81 18.99
C PRO A 217 -7.82 43.45 20.20
N ASN A 218 -9.08 43.86 20.08
CA ASN A 218 -9.83 44.48 21.19
C ASN A 218 -10.88 43.56 21.81
N ASP A 219 -10.49 42.41 22.36
CA ASP A 219 -11.13 41.95 23.59
C ASP A 219 -10.28 40.86 24.25
N PHE A 220 -9.56 41.24 25.29
CA PHE A 220 -9.59 40.62 26.62
C PHE A 220 -8.43 41.24 27.41
N THR A 221 -8.80 42.24 28.19
CA THR A 221 -8.00 42.81 29.28
C THR A 221 -7.53 41.68 30.19
N TRP A 222 -6.21 41.53 30.31
CA TRP A 222 -5.59 40.78 31.39
C TRP A 222 -5.37 41.69 32.60
N LEU A 223 -5.66 41.13 33.78
CA LEU A 223 -5.04 41.32 35.11
C LEU A 223 -6.09 41.59 36.21
N PRO A 224 -5.94 41.03 37.43
CA PRO A 224 -5.27 39.80 37.88
C PRO A 224 -6.26 38.69 38.29
#